data_AF-A0A2E6HU14-F1
#
_entry.id   AF-A0A2E6HU14-F1
#
_cell.length_a   1.000
_cell.length_b   1.000
_cell.length_c   1.000
_cell.angle_alpha   90.00
_cell.angle_beta   90.00
_cell.angle_gamma   90.00
#
_symmetry.space_group_name_H-M   'P 1'
#
loop_
_entity.id
_entity.type
_entity.pdbx_description
1 polymer ?
#
loop_
_entity_poly.entity_id
_entity_poly.type
_entity_poly.pdbx_seq_one_letter_code
_entity_poly.pdbx_strand_id
1 'polypeptide(L)'
;MTSNTHRKAVSYIDKTREYYAAQGYDTPYKWASNDDAPFSRLNKPLAESTIGLITTASIPKPGVGLMDDPGLLQTGDVFCTQSDPTPDALYTMDRSWDKEATHTMDLGSFFPLDHLKSLAQNGIIKSVSNRFYGIPTDYSQRQTVKNYAPQIQNWLEEDNVDAALLVPL
;
A
#
# COMPACT_ATOMS: atom_id res chain seq x y z
N MET A 1 -9.99 9.32 -47.38
CA MET A 1 -9.08 9.06 -46.25
C MET A 1 -9.93 8.59 -45.09
N THR A 2 -9.92 7.29 -44.80
CA THR A 2 -10.78 6.68 -43.78
C THR A 2 -10.37 7.17 -42.39
N SER A 3 -11.29 7.87 -41.74
CA SER A 3 -11.24 8.26 -40.33
C SER A 3 -11.12 6.99 -39.48
N ASN A 4 -10.05 6.85 -38.71
CA ASN A 4 -9.85 5.70 -37.84
C ASN A 4 -10.84 5.78 -36.67
N THR A 5 -11.80 4.86 -36.64
CA THR A 5 -12.89 4.72 -35.64
C THR A 5 -12.47 3.97 -34.37
N HIS A 6 -11.17 3.72 -34.16
CA HIS A 6 -10.66 2.99 -33.01
C HIS A 6 -9.78 3.86 -32.12
N ARG A 7 -9.86 3.66 -30.79
CA ARG A 7 -8.97 4.31 -29.81
C ARG A 7 -7.53 3.98 -30.15
N LYS A 8 -6.72 5.01 -30.41
CA LYS A 8 -5.25 4.87 -30.37
C LYS A 8 -4.85 4.65 -28.91
N ALA A 9 -3.91 3.74 -28.66
CA ALA A 9 -3.32 3.57 -27.35
C ALA A 9 -2.78 4.93 -26.88
N VAL A 10 -3.32 5.41 -25.77
CA VAL A 10 -2.84 6.65 -25.14
C VAL A 10 -1.65 6.28 -24.28
N SER A 11 -0.50 6.90 -24.53
CA SER A 11 0.63 6.83 -23.59
C SER A 11 0.22 7.60 -22.32
N TYR A 12 -0.24 6.88 -21.31
CA TYR A 12 -0.67 7.50 -20.05
C TYR A 12 0.49 8.28 -19.41
N ILE A 13 1.72 7.77 -19.55
CA ILE A 13 2.95 8.41 -19.05
C ILE A 13 3.12 9.80 -19.67
N ASP A 14 3.03 9.90 -21.00
CA ASP A 14 3.20 11.18 -21.69
C ASP A 14 2.03 12.12 -21.40
N LYS A 15 0.81 11.59 -21.33
CA LYS A 15 -0.37 12.39 -20.96
C LYS A 15 -0.28 12.97 -19.55
N THR A 16 0.20 12.19 -18.58
CA THR A 16 0.41 12.67 -17.21
C THR A 16 1.47 13.77 -17.19
N ARG A 17 2.58 13.61 -17.93
CA ARG A 17 3.62 14.65 -18.03
C ARG A 17 3.08 15.94 -18.62
N GLU A 18 2.37 15.87 -19.75
CA GLU A 18 1.73 17.03 -20.38
C GLU A 18 0.75 17.73 -19.42
N TYR A 19 -0.07 16.94 -18.71
CA TYR A 19 -1.05 17.45 -17.76
C TYR A 19 -0.40 18.24 -16.61
N TYR A 20 0.64 17.70 -15.97
CA TYR A 20 1.33 18.40 -14.88
C TYR A 20 2.17 19.58 -15.40
N ALA A 21 2.80 19.47 -16.57
CA ALA A 21 3.53 20.59 -17.16
C ALA A 21 2.61 21.80 -17.42
N ALA A 22 1.37 21.56 -17.86
CA ALA A 22 0.38 22.60 -18.08
C ALA A 22 -0.09 23.31 -16.79
N GLN A 23 0.17 22.75 -15.61
CA GLN A 23 -0.17 23.37 -14.32
C GLN A 23 0.88 24.38 -13.83
N GLY A 24 1.95 24.61 -14.60
CA GLY A 24 2.98 25.59 -14.27
C GLY A 24 4.10 25.07 -13.36
N TYR A 25 4.25 23.75 -13.23
CA TYR A 25 5.42 23.17 -12.56
C TYR A 25 6.65 23.26 -13.49
N ASP A 26 7.76 23.77 -12.96
CA ASP A 26 9.03 23.91 -13.71
C ASP A 26 9.61 22.57 -14.19
N THR A 27 9.29 21.49 -13.48
CA THR A 27 9.74 20.13 -13.81
C THR A 27 8.53 19.25 -14.12
N PRO A 28 8.49 18.60 -15.29
CA PRO A 28 7.45 17.62 -15.61
C PRO A 28 7.39 16.53 -14.56
N TYR A 29 6.20 15.93 -14.39
CA TYR A 29 6.04 14.79 -13.49
C TYR A 29 7.05 13.68 -13.81
N LYS A 30 7.88 13.33 -12.82
CA LYS A 30 8.90 12.29 -12.92
C LYS A 30 8.38 11.05 -12.20
N TRP A 31 8.31 9.91 -12.88
CA TRP A 31 8.01 8.62 -12.23
C TRP A 31 9.17 8.16 -11.34
N ALA A 32 8.86 7.42 -10.29
CA ALA A 32 9.88 6.84 -9.41
C ALA A 32 10.70 5.83 -10.21
N SER A 33 12.03 5.87 -10.06
CA SER A 33 12.95 4.85 -10.54
C SER A 33 13.78 4.41 -9.35
N ASN A 34 13.83 3.11 -9.10
CA ASN A 34 14.58 2.51 -7.99
C ASN A 34 15.53 1.44 -8.54
N ASP A 35 16.34 1.83 -9.53
CA ASP A 35 17.26 0.92 -10.24
C ASP A 35 18.31 0.30 -9.30
N ASP A 36 18.63 1.01 -8.22
CA ASP A 36 19.59 0.59 -7.20
C ASP A 36 18.94 -0.19 -6.03
N ALA A 37 17.63 -0.48 -6.06
CA ALA A 37 16.98 -1.26 -5.01
C ALA A 37 17.14 -2.77 -5.31
N PRO A 38 18.10 -3.47 -4.69
CA PRO A 38 18.36 -4.86 -5.03
C PRO A 38 17.21 -5.75 -4.58
N PHE A 39 17.00 -6.87 -5.31
CA PHE A 39 16.23 -7.96 -4.76
C PHE A 39 16.99 -8.54 -3.55
N SER A 40 16.49 -8.24 -2.36
CA SER A 40 17.06 -8.73 -1.10
C SER A 40 16.58 -10.16 -0.81
N ARG A 41 17.51 -11.11 -0.80
CA ARG A 41 17.20 -12.49 -0.39
C ARG A 41 17.01 -12.56 1.12
N LEU A 42 16.16 -13.49 1.57
CA LEU A 42 16.05 -13.82 2.99
C LEU A 42 17.38 -14.38 3.50
N ASN A 43 17.84 -13.85 4.64
CA ASN A 43 19.09 -14.27 5.27
C ASN A 43 18.93 -15.46 6.22
N LYS A 44 17.70 -15.93 6.42
CA LYS A 44 17.36 -17.09 7.25
C LYS A 44 16.18 -17.87 6.68
N PRO A 45 15.95 -19.13 7.10
CA PRO A 45 14.79 -19.89 6.66
C PRO A 45 13.48 -19.16 6.93
N LEU A 46 12.49 -19.34 6.05
CA LEU A 46 11.18 -18.71 6.19
C LEU A 46 10.51 -19.10 7.52
N ALA A 47 10.64 -20.37 7.92
CA ALA A 47 10.14 -20.90 9.20
C ALA A 47 10.74 -20.23 10.45
N GLU A 48 11.87 -19.51 10.30
CA GLU A 48 12.53 -18.74 11.36
C GLU A 48 12.29 -17.23 11.24
N SER A 49 11.50 -16.79 10.26
CA SER A 49 11.27 -15.38 9.92
C SER A 49 9.96 -14.84 10.48
N THR A 50 10.06 -13.68 11.13
CA THR A 50 8.94 -12.81 11.52
C THR A 50 8.51 -12.01 10.31
N ILE A 51 7.23 -12.09 9.94
CA ILE A 51 6.66 -11.37 8.79
C ILE A 51 5.88 -10.15 9.26
N GLY A 52 6.22 -8.97 8.73
CA GLY A 52 5.44 -7.74 8.90
C GLY A 52 4.44 -7.56 7.76
N LEU A 53 3.30 -6.92 8.02
CA LEU A 53 2.29 -6.59 7.03
C LEU A 53 2.19 -5.08 6.88
N ILE A 54 2.35 -4.58 5.65
CA ILE A 54 2.20 -3.16 5.32
C ILE A 54 1.02 -3.02 4.37
N THR A 55 0.06 -2.15 4.70
CA THR A 55 -1.14 -1.91 3.90
C THR A 55 -1.25 -0.46 3.45
N THR A 56 -1.90 -0.21 2.31
CA THR A 56 -2.33 1.14 1.91
C THR A 56 -3.73 1.50 2.42
N ALA A 57 -4.49 0.55 2.98
CA ALA A 57 -5.78 0.80 3.58
C ALA A 57 -5.63 1.52 4.94
N SER A 58 -6.62 2.33 5.27
CA SER A 58 -6.61 3.22 6.44
C SER A 58 -7.34 2.61 7.63
N ILE A 59 -7.06 3.11 8.84
CA ILE A 59 -7.88 2.79 10.02
C ILE A 59 -9.24 3.50 9.92
N PRO A 60 -10.36 2.80 10.16
CA PRO A 60 -11.68 3.44 10.21
C PRO A 60 -11.74 4.58 11.24
N LYS A 61 -12.27 5.74 10.83
CA LYS A 61 -12.45 6.90 11.70
C LYS A 61 -13.82 6.82 12.40
N PRO A 62 -13.90 7.14 13.72
CA PRO A 62 -15.19 7.20 14.41
C PRO A 62 -16.17 8.15 13.71
N GLY A 63 -17.39 7.67 13.50
CA GLY A 63 -18.45 8.47 12.85
C GLY A 63 -18.36 8.55 11.32
N VAL A 64 -17.41 7.85 10.69
CA VAL A 64 -17.34 7.71 9.22
C VAL A 64 -17.74 6.28 8.86
N GLY A 65 -18.74 6.12 8.00
CA GLY A 65 -19.15 4.83 7.49
C GLY A 65 -18.07 4.21 6.60
N LEU A 66 -17.93 2.88 6.64
CA LEU A 66 -16.90 2.19 5.84
C LEU A 66 -17.07 2.39 4.33
N MET A 67 -18.29 2.68 3.88
CA MET A 67 -18.66 2.91 2.47
C MET A 67 -18.80 4.41 2.15
N ASP A 68 -18.50 5.31 3.08
CA ASP A 68 -18.58 6.74 2.83
C ASP A 68 -17.39 7.17 1.97
N ASP A 69 -17.68 7.59 0.73
CA ASP A 69 -16.68 8.12 -0.20
C ASP A 69 -16.45 9.62 0.07
N PRO A 70 -15.24 10.04 0.46
CA PRO A 70 -14.93 11.44 0.72
C PRO A 70 -14.75 12.25 -0.58
N GLY A 71 -14.85 11.62 -1.75
CA GLY A 71 -14.74 12.20 -3.09
C GLY A 71 -13.32 12.59 -3.51
N LEU A 72 -12.48 12.99 -2.56
CA LEU A 72 -11.07 13.29 -2.75
C LEU A 72 -10.21 12.32 -1.96
N LEU A 73 -9.09 11.92 -2.57
CA LEU A 73 -8.08 11.09 -1.91
C LEU A 73 -7.53 11.84 -0.69
N GLN A 74 -7.79 11.32 0.51
CA GLN A 74 -7.21 11.87 1.74
C GLN A 74 -5.86 11.19 1.98
N THR A 75 -4.79 11.96 1.85
CA THR A 75 -3.45 11.52 2.28
C THR A 75 -3.38 11.57 3.80
N GLY A 76 -3.43 10.41 4.44
CA GLY A 76 -3.12 10.29 5.87
C GLY A 76 -1.61 10.34 6.14
N ASP A 77 -1.24 10.23 7.41
CA ASP A 77 0.13 9.90 7.81
C ASP A 77 0.33 8.37 7.88
N VAL A 78 1.59 7.95 7.97
CA VAL A 78 1.91 6.56 8.31
C VAL A 78 1.37 6.19 9.68
N PHE A 79 1.00 4.93 9.87
CA PHE A 79 0.55 4.43 11.16
C PHE A 79 1.11 3.04 11.47
N CYS A 80 1.08 2.65 12.74
CA CYS A 80 1.24 1.27 13.17
C CYS A 80 0.16 0.95 14.22
N THR A 81 -0.37 -0.26 14.21
CA THR A 81 -1.36 -0.70 15.21
C THR A 81 -1.19 -2.19 15.50
N GLN A 82 -1.79 -2.68 16.57
CA GLN A 82 -1.70 -4.08 16.97
C GLN A 82 -2.27 -5.01 15.90
N SER A 83 -1.57 -6.11 15.68
CA SER A 83 -2.00 -7.21 14.81
C SER A 83 -2.96 -8.17 15.53
N ASP A 84 -3.10 -8.09 16.84
CA ASP A 84 -3.97 -8.95 17.63
C ASP A 84 -4.80 -8.15 18.65
N PRO A 85 -6.15 -8.24 18.64
CA PRO A 85 -6.96 -8.98 17.67
C PRO A 85 -6.81 -8.44 16.24
N THR A 86 -7.15 -9.27 15.25
CA THR A 86 -7.29 -8.81 13.86
C THR A 86 -8.40 -7.75 13.81
N PRO A 87 -8.22 -6.60 13.13
CA PRO A 87 -9.28 -5.60 13.01
C PRO A 87 -10.48 -6.18 12.25
N ASP A 88 -11.70 -5.78 12.61
CA ASP A 88 -12.90 -6.27 11.91
C ASP A 88 -13.01 -5.70 10.49
N ALA A 89 -12.46 -4.51 10.25
CA ALA A 89 -12.47 -3.84 8.95
C ALA A 89 -11.35 -2.81 8.83
N LEU A 90 -11.02 -2.46 7.59
CA LEU A 90 -10.20 -1.30 7.24
C LEU A 90 -11.00 -0.36 6.34
N TYR A 91 -10.63 0.91 6.35
CA TYR A 91 -11.23 1.92 5.50
C TYR A 91 -10.48 2.01 4.17
N THR A 92 -11.23 1.96 3.08
CA THR A 92 -10.69 1.78 1.73
C THR A 92 -11.29 2.73 0.72
N MET A 93 -12.31 3.52 1.09
CA MET A 93 -13.01 4.41 0.15
C MET A 93 -12.15 5.59 -0.31
N ASP A 94 -11.10 5.91 0.45
CA ASP A 94 -10.04 6.85 0.06
C ASP A 94 -9.01 6.23 -0.91
N ARG A 95 -9.16 4.95 -1.30
CA ARG A 95 -8.30 4.23 -2.25
C ARG A 95 -8.96 4.07 -3.63
N SER A 96 -8.10 3.80 -4.62
CA SER A 96 -8.48 3.68 -6.03
C SER A 96 -8.53 2.21 -6.49
N TRP A 97 -9.56 1.48 -6.03
CA TRP A 97 -9.95 0.16 -6.51
C TRP A 97 -11.28 0.21 -7.25
N ASP A 98 -11.58 -0.82 -8.05
CA ASP A 98 -12.82 -0.90 -8.84
C ASP A 98 -14.02 -1.22 -7.94
N LYS A 99 -14.81 -0.19 -7.64
CA LYS A 99 -15.98 -0.25 -6.75
C LYS A 99 -17.22 -0.90 -7.37
N GLU A 100 -17.21 -1.16 -8.68
CA GLU A 100 -18.29 -1.88 -9.38
C GLU A 100 -17.97 -3.37 -9.52
N ALA A 101 -16.70 -3.71 -9.77
CA ALA A 101 -16.27 -5.09 -9.97
C ALA A 101 -16.12 -5.89 -8.67
N THR A 102 -15.89 -5.25 -7.54
CA THR A 102 -15.66 -5.91 -6.25
C THR A 102 -16.11 -5.05 -5.06
N HIS A 103 -15.86 -5.53 -3.83
CA HIS A 103 -16.06 -4.81 -2.58
C HIS A 103 -14.93 -5.12 -1.59
N THR A 104 -14.79 -4.30 -0.55
CA THR A 104 -13.82 -4.53 0.55
C THR A 104 -14.50 -4.95 1.86
N MET A 105 -15.69 -5.54 1.79
CA MET A 105 -16.41 -6.06 2.95
C MET A 105 -15.84 -7.40 3.47
N ASP A 106 -15.05 -8.09 2.63
CA ASP A 106 -14.26 -9.25 3.04
C ASP A 106 -12.81 -8.82 3.27
N LEU A 107 -12.42 -8.66 4.53
CA LEU A 107 -11.08 -8.22 4.90
C LEU A 107 -9.98 -9.16 4.40
N GLY A 108 -10.23 -10.47 4.40
CA GLY A 108 -9.24 -11.48 4.02
C GLY A 108 -8.83 -11.41 2.55
N SER A 109 -9.67 -10.80 1.70
CA SER A 109 -9.40 -10.63 0.27
C SER A 109 -8.28 -9.63 -0.05
N PHE A 110 -8.01 -8.69 0.87
CA PHE A 110 -7.02 -7.61 0.66
C PHE A 110 -6.15 -7.30 1.87
N PHE A 111 -6.37 -7.94 3.02
CA PHE A 111 -5.57 -7.78 4.22
C PHE A 111 -5.35 -9.16 4.85
N PRO A 112 -4.33 -9.92 4.40
CA PRO A 112 -4.18 -11.35 4.68
C PRO A 112 -3.61 -11.65 6.07
N LEU A 113 -3.95 -10.85 7.09
CA LEU A 113 -3.38 -10.97 8.43
C LEU A 113 -3.70 -12.33 9.07
N ASP A 114 -4.96 -12.79 8.99
CA ASP A 114 -5.36 -14.09 9.54
C ASP A 114 -4.72 -15.25 8.78
N HIS A 115 -4.51 -15.10 7.47
CA HIS A 115 -3.80 -16.11 6.70
C HIS A 115 -2.33 -16.21 7.14
N LEU A 116 -1.66 -15.08 7.34
CA LEU A 116 -0.29 -15.06 7.90
C LEU A 116 -0.25 -15.69 9.31
N LYS A 117 -1.24 -15.42 10.17
CA LYS A 117 -1.37 -16.08 11.48
C LYS A 117 -1.51 -17.60 11.35
N SER A 118 -2.29 -18.09 10.38
CA SER A 118 -2.41 -19.53 10.08
C SER A 118 -1.09 -20.13 9.60
N LEU A 119 -0.33 -19.42 8.75
CA LEU A 119 1.00 -19.87 8.31
C LEU A 119 1.98 -20.00 9.50
N ALA A 120 1.90 -19.11 10.48
CA ALA A 120 2.69 -19.20 11.70
C ALA A 120 2.29 -20.42 12.54
N GLN A 121 0.99 -20.66 12.72
CA GLN A 121 0.47 -21.85 13.42
C GLN A 121 0.91 -23.17 12.77
N ASN A 122 1.03 -23.17 11.44
CA ASN A 122 1.50 -24.33 10.67
C ASN A 122 3.03 -24.43 10.57
N GLY A 123 3.78 -23.53 11.21
CA GLY A 123 5.25 -23.53 11.21
C GLY A 123 5.90 -23.15 9.88
N ILE A 124 5.14 -22.55 8.94
CA ILE A 124 5.67 -22.09 7.64
C ILE A 124 6.50 -20.82 7.82
N ILE A 125 6.04 -19.92 8.71
CA ILE A 125 6.78 -18.74 9.18
C ILE A 125 6.95 -18.85 10.69
N LYS A 126 7.89 -18.10 11.28
CA LYS A 126 8.06 -18.08 12.74
C LYS A 126 6.85 -17.44 13.43
N SER A 127 6.51 -16.24 12.98
CA SER A 127 5.41 -15.45 13.54
C SER A 127 5.05 -14.30 12.60
N VAL A 128 3.90 -13.67 12.87
CA VAL A 128 3.58 -12.35 12.33
C VAL A 128 4.07 -11.30 13.32
N SER A 129 4.46 -10.12 12.85
CA SER A 129 4.76 -8.98 13.71
C SER A 129 3.56 -8.64 14.62
N ASN A 130 3.85 -8.25 15.86
CA ASN A 130 2.83 -7.80 16.82
C ASN A 130 2.11 -6.53 16.35
N ARG A 131 2.70 -5.78 15.41
CA ARG A 131 2.08 -4.63 14.75
C ARG A 131 1.95 -4.87 13.25
N PHE A 132 0.94 -4.26 12.64
CA PHE A 132 0.90 -4.01 11.21
C PHE A 132 1.03 -2.51 10.95
N TYR A 133 1.45 -2.17 9.73
CA TYR A 133 1.84 -0.81 9.38
C TYR A 133 1.02 -0.30 8.20
N GLY A 134 0.72 0.99 8.22
CA GLY A 134 -0.01 1.66 7.17
C GLY A 134 0.83 2.73 6.51
N ILE A 135 0.75 2.79 5.18
CA ILE A 135 1.34 3.86 4.38
C ILE A 135 0.24 4.54 3.56
N PRO A 136 0.17 5.88 3.54
CA PRO A 136 -0.77 6.57 2.68
C PRO A 136 -0.40 6.38 1.20
N THR A 137 -1.40 6.40 0.34
CA THR A 137 -1.23 6.55 -1.10
C THR A 137 -1.00 8.04 -1.33
N ASP A 138 0.19 8.42 -1.76
CA ASP A 138 0.56 9.79 -2.06
C ASP A 138 1.27 9.82 -3.42
N TYR A 139 1.03 10.86 -4.21
CA TYR A 139 1.71 11.10 -5.48
C TYR A 139 3.10 11.74 -5.29
N SER A 140 3.45 12.14 -4.07
CA SER A 140 4.73 12.73 -3.70
C SER A 140 5.79 11.68 -3.36
N GLN A 141 6.59 11.29 -4.35
CA GLN A 141 7.76 10.40 -4.14
C GLN A 141 8.73 10.95 -3.09
N ARG A 142 8.90 12.27 -3.04
CA ARG A 142 9.74 12.92 -2.03
C ARG A 142 9.23 12.62 -0.63
N GLN A 143 7.91 12.68 -0.42
CA GLN A 143 7.30 12.39 0.87
C GLN A 143 7.47 10.91 1.23
N THR A 144 7.22 10.01 0.28
CA THR A 144 7.43 8.57 0.46
C THR A 144 8.86 8.25 0.85
N VAL A 145 9.85 8.74 0.09
CA VAL A 145 11.27 8.40 0.28
C VAL A 145 11.88 9.07 1.51
N LYS A 146 11.55 10.34 1.78
CA LYS A 146 12.18 11.08 2.87
C LYS A 146 11.52 10.89 4.23
N ASN A 147 10.23 10.54 4.27
CA ASN A 147 9.46 10.53 5.51
C ASN A 147 8.80 9.16 5.76
N TYR A 148 7.98 8.66 4.84
CA TYR A 148 7.19 7.47 5.09
C TYR A 148 8.02 6.18 5.16
N ALA A 149 8.87 5.92 4.17
CA ALA A 149 9.70 4.72 4.12
C ALA A 149 10.69 4.62 5.29
N PRO A 150 11.41 5.69 5.69
CA PRO A 150 12.26 5.64 6.88
C PRO A 150 11.49 5.36 8.17
N GLN A 151 10.29 5.94 8.34
CA GLN A 151 9.49 5.67 9.53
C GLN A 151 9.00 4.21 9.59
N ILE A 152 8.57 3.65 8.46
CA ILE A 152 8.18 2.26 8.36
C ILE A 152 9.38 1.35 8.64
N GLN A 153 10.55 1.66 8.08
CA GLN A 153 11.79 0.93 8.36
C GLN A 153 12.10 0.90 9.87
N ASN A 154 12.04 2.05 10.54
CA ASN A 154 12.28 2.13 11.99
C ASN A 154 11.35 1.20 12.78
N TRP A 155 10.06 1.17 12.46
CA TRP A 155 9.11 0.28 13.13
C TRP A 155 9.35 -1.20 12.83
N LEU A 156 9.73 -1.54 11.60
CA LEU A 156 10.10 -2.92 11.24
C LEU A 156 11.34 -3.40 12.02
N GLU A 157 12.33 -2.52 12.19
CA GLU A 157 13.54 -2.80 12.97
C GLU A 157 13.22 -2.96 14.46
N GLU A 158 12.42 -2.04 15.04
CA GLU A 158 11.94 -2.13 16.42
C GLU A 158 11.22 -3.47 16.71
N ASP A 159 10.42 -3.93 15.75
CA ASP A 159 9.61 -5.15 15.88
C ASP A 159 10.36 -6.43 15.46
N ASN A 160 11.63 -6.32 15.06
CA ASN A 160 12.44 -7.44 14.57
C ASN A 160 11.77 -8.18 13.40
N VAL A 161 11.23 -7.42 12.44
CA VAL A 161 10.66 -7.97 11.20
C VAL A 161 11.77 -8.33 10.23
N ASP A 162 11.71 -9.53 9.67
CA ASP A 162 12.73 -10.04 8.75
C ASP A 162 12.33 -9.90 7.27
N ALA A 163 11.03 -9.92 7.01
CA ALA A 163 10.45 -9.67 5.71
C ALA A 163 9.10 -8.96 5.87
N ALA A 164 8.80 -8.02 4.98
CA ALA A 164 7.52 -7.34 4.95
C ALA A 164 6.72 -7.74 3.71
N LEU A 165 5.44 -8.03 3.90
CA LEU A 165 4.47 -8.15 2.82
C LEU A 165 3.83 -6.79 2.57
N LEU A 166 4.06 -6.23 1.38
CA LEU A 166 3.43 -4.99 0.93
C LEU A 166 2.11 -5.34 0.24
N VAL A 167 0.99 -4.89 0.80
CA VAL A 167 -0.34 -5.15 0.25
C VAL A 167 -0.98 -3.85 -0.20
N PRO A 168 -0.91 -3.55 -1.51
CA PRO A 168 -1.61 -2.43 -2.09
C PRO A 168 -3.10 -2.77 -2.25
N LEU A 169 -3.93 -1.77 -1.99
CA LEU A 169 -5.34 -1.71 -2.37
C LEU A 169 -5.58 -0.54 -3.32
#